data_AF-A0A8R1I4K7-F1
#
_entry.id   AF-A0A8R1I4K7-F1
#
_cell.length_a   1.000
_cell.length_b   1.000
_cell.length_c   1.000
_cell.angle_alpha   90.00
_cell.angle_beta   90.00
_cell.angle_gamma   90.00
#
_symmetry.space_group_name_H-M   'P 1'
#
loop_
_entity.id
_entity.type
_entity.pdbx_description
1 polymer ?
#
loop_
_entity_poly.entity_id
_entity_poly.type
_entity_poly.pdbx_seq_one_letter_code
_entity_poly.pdbx_strand_id
1 'polypeptide(L)'
;MQGCVLSRFLLDIAGVSLNNNRKISQNELEFARDECIQELKLTGLKWEPTFQPDTILSCVNRLTHCSDDVRKLVSGLSLIISTNPSIYVTNDGTLSIPLNWS
;
A
#
# COMPACT_ATOMS: atom_id res chain seq x y z
N MET A 1 -0.13 -25.63 -39.95
CA MET A 1 -1.02 -25.00 -38.95
C MET A 1 -0.70 -25.50 -37.53
N GLN A 2 0.48 -25.22 -36.98
CA GLN A 2 0.87 -25.67 -35.62
C GLN A 2 1.43 -24.56 -34.72
N GLY A 3 1.51 -23.31 -35.19
CA GLY A 3 2.09 -22.18 -34.43
C GLY A 3 1.14 -21.44 -33.47
N CYS A 4 -0.18 -21.54 -33.66
CA CYS A 4 -1.14 -20.73 -32.88
C CYS A 4 -1.46 -21.29 -31.49
N VAL A 5 -1.31 -22.61 -31.28
CA VAL A 5 -1.76 -23.26 -30.05
C VAL A 5 -0.78 -22.99 -28.90
N LEU A 6 0.53 -23.02 -29.16
CA LEU A 6 1.57 -22.70 -28.17
C LEU A 6 1.48 -21.25 -27.66
N SER A 7 1.11 -20.30 -28.53
CA SER A 7 0.91 -18.90 -28.15
C SER A 7 -0.24 -18.73 -27.14
N ARG A 8 -1.35 -19.46 -27.32
CA ARG A 8 -2.50 -19.40 -26.41
C ARG A 8 -2.20 -20.01 -25.03
N PHE A 9 -1.52 -21.16 -24.98
CA PHE A 9 -1.11 -21.79 -23.73
C PHE A 9 -0.11 -20.94 -22.93
N LEU A 10 0.84 -20.26 -23.60
CA LEU A 10 1.78 -19.36 -22.92
C LEU A 10 1.10 -18.11 -22.35
N LEU A 11 0.07 -17.58 -23.04
CA LEU A 11 -0.76 -16.48 -22.56
C LEU A 11 -1.56 -16.84 -21.31
N ASP A 12 -2.12 -18.06 -21.25
CA ASP A 12 -2.91 -18.51 -20.11
C ASP A 12 -2.05 -18.75 -18.86
N ILE A 13 -0.84 -19.32 -19.02
CA ILE A 13 0.11 -19.52 -17.90
C ILE A 13 0.60 -18.18 -17.35
N ALA A 14 0.93 -17.23 -18.23
CA ALA A 14 1.31 -15.87 -17.81
C ALA A 14 0.16 -15.16 -17.09
N GLY A 15 -1.08 -15.29 -17.59
CA GLY A 15 -2.27 -14.71 -16.95
C GLY A 15 -2.53 -15.27 -15.54
N VAL A 16 -2.38 -16.58 -15.35
CA VAL A 16 -2.54 -17.23 -14.03
C VAL A 16 -1.42 -16.83 -13.07
N SER A 17 -0.17 -16.78 -13.54
CA SER A 17 0.97 -16.38 -12.71
C SER A 17 0.88 -14.91 -12.27
N LEU A 18 0.48 -14.01 -13.18
CA LEU A 18 0.24 -12.59 -12.86
C LEU A 18 -0.93 -12.40 -11.90
N ASN A 19 -2.01 -13.18 -12.05
CA ASN A 19 -3.16 -13.12 -11.15
C ASN A 19 -2.82 -13.60 -9.73
N ASN A 20 -2.03 -14.67 -9.61
CA ASN A 20 -1.57 -15.16 -8.31
C ASN A 20 -0.62 -14.17 -7.64
N ASN A 21 0.35 -13.62 -8.37
CA ASN A 21 1.27 -12.61 -7.82
C ASN A 21 0.52 -11.36 -7.35
N ARG A 22 -0.45 -10.86 -8.12
CA ARG A 22 -1.26 -9.70 -7.73
C ARG A 22 -2.08 -9.95 -6.46
N LYS A 23 -2.63 -11.16 -6.29
CA LYS A 23 -3.38 -11.54 -5.08
C LYS A 23 -2.48 -11.67 -3.86
N ILE A 24 -1.28 -12.22 -4.02
CA ILE A 24 -0.28 -12.31 -2.94
C ILE A 24 0.09 -10.90 -2.46
N SER A 25 0.45 -10.00 -3.38
CA SER A 25 0.80 -8.61 -3.03
C SER A 25 -0.33 -7.83 -2.38
N GLN A 26 -1.59 -8.14 -2.70
CA GLN A 26 -2.75 -7.51 -2.04
C GLN A 26 -2.91 -8.01 -0.60
N ASN A 27 -2.82 -9.31 -0.37
CA ASN A 27 -2.89 -9.87 0.99
C ASN A 27 -1.73 -9.38 1.87
N GLU A 28 -0.52 -9.31 1.32
CA GLU A 28 0.64 -8.75 2.02
C GLU A 28 0.42 -7.28 2.40
N LEU A 29 -0.16 -6.50 1.50
CA LEU A 29 -0.47 -5.10 1.75
C LEU A 29 -1.58 -4.92 2.79
N GLU A 30 -2.60 -5.77 2.80
CA GLU A 30 -3.64 -5.77 3.83
C GLU A 30 -3.06 -6.12 5.20
N PHE A 31 -2.20 -7.14 5.27
CA PHE A 31 -1.52 -7.50 6.52
C PHE A 31 -0.63 -6.37 7.04
N ALA A 32 0.20 -5.79 6.18
CA ALA A 32 1.07 -4.67 6.56
C ALA A 32 0.27 -3.44 7.00
N ARG A 33 -0.89 -3.19 6.37
CA ARG A 33 -1.81 -2.13 6.77
C ARG A 33 -2.34 -2.36 8.19
N ASP A 34 -2.83 -3.56 8.47
CA ASP A 34 -3.41 -3.90 9.77
C ASP A 34 -2.33 -3.84 10.87
N GLU A 35 -1.14 -4.36 10.61
CA GLU A 35 0.03 -4.23 11.48
C GLU A 35 0.35 -2.75 11.75
N CYS A 36 0.44 -1.93 10.71
CA CYS A 36 0.72 -0.49 10.85
C CYS A 36 -0.35 0.22 11.70
N ILE A 37 -1.63 -0.11 11.51
CA ILE A 37 -2.74 0.44 12.29
C ILE A 37 -2.60 0.06 13.76
N GLN A 38 -2.28 -1.20 14.06
CA GLN A 38 -2.13 -1.69 15.43
C GLN A 38 -0.91 -1.07 16.12
N GLU A 39 0.25 -1.12 15.47
CA GLU A 39 1.53 -0.64 15.99
C GLU A 39 1.51 0.86 16.30
N LEU A 40 0.96 1.65 15.38
CA LEU A 40 0.89 3.11 15.52
C LEU A 40 -0.42 3.58 16.16
N LYS A 41 -1.33 2.67 16.52
CA LYS A 41 -2.65 2.97 17.10
C LYS A 41 -3.45 3.95 16.24
N LEU A 42 -3.43 3.76 14.92
CA LEU A 42 -4.18 4.60 13.98
C LEU A 42 -5.68 4.30 14.09
N THR A 43 -6.51 5.28 13.77
CA THR A 43 -7.95 5.06 13.58
C THR A 43 -8.27 4.58 12.17
N GLY A 44 -7.34 4.76 11.22
CA GLY A 44 -7.42 4.21 9.88
C GLY A 44 -6.19 4.55 9.05
N LEU A 45 -5.94 3.72 8.03
CA LEU A 45 -4.93 3.94 7.01
C LEU A 45 -5.55 3.68 5.64
N LYS A 46 -5.38 4.64 4.72
CA LYS A 46 -5.86 4.58 3.33
C LYS A 46 -4.77 5.09 2.38
N TRP A 47 -4.94 4.85 1.09
CA TRP A 47 -4.07 5.38 0.05
C TRP A 47 -4.85 5.67 -1.22
N GLU A 48 -4.33 6.56 -2.05
CA GLU A 48 -4.90 6.82 -3.38
C GLU A 48 -4.71 5.61 -4.31
N PRO A 49 -5.67 5.32 -5.22
CA PRO A 49 -5.65 4.12 -6.07
C PRO A 49 -4.58 4.16 -7.17
N THR A 50 -3.87 5.28 -7.31
CA THR A 50 -2.86 5.52 -8.33
C THR A 50 -1.55 4.78 -8.06
N PHE A 51 -1.33 4.30 -6.83
CA PHE A 51 -0.10 3.66 -6.42
C PHE A 51 -0.05 2.16 -6.73
N GLN A 52 1.14 1.67 -7.07
CA GLN A 52 1.40 0.23 -7.17
C GLN A 52 1.46 -0.40 -5.78
N PRO A 53 0.93 -1.63 -5.58
CA PRO A 53 0.92 -2.30 -4.27
C PRO A 53 2.28 -2.37 -3.59
N ASP A 54 3.34 -2.72 -4.32
CA ASP A 54 4.70 -2.80 -3.77
C ASP A 54 5.22 -1.46 -3.24
N THR A 55 4.82 -0.37 -3.90
CA THR A 55 5.21 0.99 -3.50
C THR A 55 4.50 1.40 -2.21
N ILE A 56 3.20 1.09 -2.09
CA ILE A 56 2.48 1.30 -0.83
C ILE A 56 3.07 0.42 0.27
N LEU A 57 3.31 -0.86 0.00
CA LEU A 57 3.85 -1.80 0.98
C LEU A 57 5.17 -1.29 1.57
N SER A 58 6.07 -0.78 0.71
CA SER A 58 7.31 -0.15 1.18
C SER A 58 7.04 1.08 2.07
N CYS A 59 6.11 1.94 1.69
CA CYS A 59 5.74 3.12 2.49
C CYS A 59 5.14 2.74 3.84
N VAL A 60 4.24 1.76 3.86
CA VAL A 60 3.58 1.26 5.08
C VAL A 60 4.62 0.64 6.02
N ASN A 61 5.51 -0.21 5.50
CA ASN A 61 6.58 -0.79 6.31
C ASN A 61 7.49 0.27 6.94
N ARG A 62 7.83 1.35 6.21
CA ARG A 62 8.59 2.48 6.76
C ARG A 62 7.83 3.20 7.88
N LEU A 63 6.52 3.32 7.74
CA LEU A 63 5.64 3.97 8.71
C LEU A 63 5.51 3.14 9.98
N THR A 64 5.31 1.82 9.86
CA THR A 64 5.28 0.89 11.01
C THR A 64 6.57 0.96 11.83
N HIS A 65 7.72 1.14 11.18
CA HIS A 65 9.04 1.19 11.82
C HIS A 65 9.58 2.62 12.00
N CYS A 66 8.70 3.62 12.07
CA CYS A 66 9.10 5.00 12.31
C CYS A 66 9.68 5.20 13.73
N SER A 67 10.31 6.35 13.96
CA SER A 67 10.78 6.73 15.30
C SER A 67 9.60 6.89 16.28
N ASP A 68 9.90 6.78 17.58
CA ASP A 68 8.91 6.94 18.65
C ASP A 68 8.23 8.31 18.64
N ASP A 69 8.94 9.36 18.20
CA ASP A 69 8.38 10.71 18.10
C ASP A 69 7.28 10.76 17.02
N VAL A 70 7.55 10.19 15.84
CA VAL A 70 6.55 10.07 14.77
C VAL A 70 5.39 9.21 15.25
N ARG A 71 5.67 8.07 15.91
CA ARG A 71 4.64 7.17 16.45
C ARG A 71 3.70 7.89 17.40
N LYS A 72 4.22 8.71 18.32
CA LYS A 72 3.41 9.52 19.24
C LYS A 72 2.58 10.58 18.52
N LEU A 73 3.14 11.20 17.49
CA LEU A 73 2.47 12.25 16.70
C LEU A 73 1.28 11.69 15.90
N VAL A 74 1.41 10.49 15.33
CA VAL A 74 0.37 9.90 14.48
C VAL A 74 -0.63 9.03 15.24
N SER A 75 -0.35 8.71 16.50
CA SER A 75 -1.23 7.89 17.35
C SER A 75 -2.63 8.50 17.46
N GLY A 76 -3.65 7.69 17.19
CA GLY A 76 -5.05 8.11 17.21
C GLY A 76 -5.52 8.83 15.95
N LEU A 77 -4.66 9.04 14.95
CA LEU A 77 -5.04 9.70 13.69
C LEU A 77 -5.48 8.72 12.61
N SER A 78 -6.27 9.23 11.67
CA SER A 78 -6.53 8.59 10.38
C SER A 78 -5.50 9.11 9.39
N LEU A 79 -4.88 8.23 8.61
CA LEU A 79 -3.85 8.58 7.63
C LEU A 79 -4.31 8.27 6.21
N ILE A 80 -3.92 9.13 5.27
CA ILE A 80 -4.02 8.87 3.83
C ILE A 80 -2.69 9.11 3.11
N ILE A 81 -2.16 8.06 2.46
CA ILE A 81 -1.00 8.18 1.57
C ILE A 81 -1.51 8.77 0.24
N SER A 82 -1.02 9.96 -0.11
CA SER A 82 -1.44 10.68 -1.31
C SER A 82 -0.29 11.00 -2.24
N THR A 83 -0.63 11.32 -3.48
CA THR A 83 0.29 11.82 -4.51
C THR A 83 0.72 13.27 -4.27
N ASN A 84 0.06 13.98 -3.34
CA ASN A 84 0.44 15.33 -2.98
C ASN A 84 1.78 15.29 -2.23
N PRO A 85 2.79 16.08 -2.65
CA PRO A 85 4.10 16.09 -2.00
C PRO A 85 4.09 16.73 -0.59
N SER A 86 3.00 17.40 -0.21
CA SER A 86 2.88 18.11 1.07
C SER A 86 2.12 17.29 2.11
N ILE A 87 2.50 17.44 3.37
CA ILE A 87 1.73 16.94 4.51
C ILE A 87 0.66 17.97 4.87
N TYR A 88 -0.61 17.54 4.96
CA TYR A 88 -1.72 18.42 5.34
C TYR A 88 -2.84 17.62 6.00
N VAL A 89 -3.70 18.31 6.75
CA VAL A 89 -4.89 17.72 7.36
C VAL A 89 -6.11 18.01 6.47
N THR A 90 -6.90 16.99 6.16
CA THR A 90 -8.15 17.12 5.42
C THR A 90 -9.27 17.65 6.32
N ASN A 91 -10.38 18.11 5.73
CA ASN A 91 -11.51 18.68 6.48
C ASN A 91 -12.18 17.67 7.44
N ASP A 92 -12.03 16.37 7.22
CA ASP A 92 -12.49 15.28 8.09
C ASP A 92 -11.47 14.90 9.19
N GLY A 93 -10.34 15.60 9.27
CA GLY A 93 -9.31 15.34 10.28
C GLY A 93 -8.33 14.22 9.92
N THR A 94 -8.36 13.71 8.68
CA THR A 94 -7.38 12.73 8.19
C THR A 94 -6.07 13.43 7.83
N LEU A 95 -4.94 12.92 8.31
CA LEU A 95 -3.62 13.43 7.95
C LEU A 95 -3.17 12.81 6.63
N SER A 96 -2.97 13.65 5.62
CA SER A 96 -2.38 13.25 4.35
C SER A 96 -0.86 13.32 4.42
N ILE A 97 -0.21 12.25 3.96
CA ILE A 97 1.25 12.15 3.86
C ILE A 97 1.65 11.74 2.44
N PRO A 98 2.78 12.26 1.93
CA PRO A 98 3.33 11.81 0.65
C PRO A 98 3.93 10.42 0.78
N LEU A 99 3.99 9.67 -0.32
CA LEU A 99 4.57 8.32 -0.34
C LEU A 99 6.05 8.28 0.09
N ASN A 100 6.80 9.34 -0.21
CA ASN A 100 8.21 9.50 0.11
C ASN A 100 8.45 10.36 1.37
N TRP A 101 7.46 10.47 2.27
CA TRP A 101 7.62 11.19 3.53
C TRP A 101 8.92 10.76 4.23
N SER A 102 9.71 11.71 4.73
CA SER A 102 11.05 11.50 5.30
C SER A 102 11.13 11.98 6.74
#